data_AF-A0A2E1V538-F1
#
_entry.id   AF-A0A2E1V538-F1
#
_cell.length_a   1.000
_cell.length_b   1.000
_cell.length_c   1.000
_cell.angle_alpha   90.00
_cell.angle_beta   90.00
_cell.angle_gamma   90.00
#
_symmetry.space_group_name_H-M   'P 1'
#
loop_
_entity.id
_entity.type
_entity.pdbx_description
1 polymer ?
#
loop_
_entity_poly.entity_id
_entity_poly.type
_entity_poly.pdbx_seq_one_letter_code
_entity_poly.pdbx_strand_id
1 'polypeptide(L)' 'MHGFDEKYQDLTDYILKCTYQIWESREISAIDWHYAKDIKIRTPLGYSEGNRAG' A
#
# COMPACT_ATOMS: atom_id res chain seq x y z
N MET A 1 8.58 12.57 -7.48
CA MET A 1 7.22 13.08 -7.82
C MET A 1 6.79 14.13 -6.79
N HIS A 2 6.00 15.16 -7.12
CA HIS A 2 5.61 16.19 -6.14
C HIS A 2 4.80 15.56 -4.99
N GLY A 3 5.26 15.74 -3.75
CA GLY A 3 4.63 15.15 -2.56
C GLY A 3 5.00 13.69 -2.26
N PHE A 4 5.93 13.10 -3.01
CA PHE A 4 6.47 11.75 -2.76
C PHE A 4 7.93 11.82 -2.32
N ASP A 5 8.39 10.77 -1.64
CA ASP A 5 9.80 10.54 -1.30
C ASP A 5 10.67 10.54 -2.59
N GLU A 6 11.88 11.09 -2.49
CA GLU A 6 12.84 11.22 -3.60
C GLU A 6 13.24 9.88 -4.20
N LYS A 7 13.09 8.79 -3.45
CA LYS A 7 13.35 7.42 -3.93
C LYS A 7 12.38 6.95 -5.01
N TYR A 8 11.29 7.66 -5.29
CA TYR A 8 10.30 7.31 -6.31
C TYR A 8 10.43 8.19 -7.56
N GLN A 9 10.79 7.54 -8.66
CA GLN A 9 10.99 8.19 -9.96
C GLN A 9 9.66 8.61 -10.59
N ASP A 10 8.72 7.67 -10.64
CA ASP A 10 7.41 7.80 -11.24
C ASP A 10 6.40 6.86 -10.55
N LEU A 11 5.14 6.88 -11.00
CA LEU A 11 4.08 6.08 -10.39
C LEU A 11 4.34 4.57 -10.54
N THR A 12 4.90 4.14 -11.67
CA THR A 12 5.21 2.72 -11.90
C THR A 12 6.29 2.26 -10.93
N ASP A 13 7.35 3.04 -10.79
CA ASP A 13 8.43 2.79 -9.84
C ASP A 13 7.91 2.76 -8.39
N TYR A 14 7.01 3.66 -8.02
CA TYR A 14 6.33 3.63 -6.72
C TYR A 14 5.56 2.32 -6.49
N ILE A 15 4.71 1.91 -7.44
CA ILE A 15 3.91 0.68 -7.33
C ILE A 15 4.81 -0.55 -7.18
N LEU A 16 5.86 -0.64 -7.99
CA LEU A 16 6.79 -1.78 -7.93
C LEU A 16 7.54 -1.83 -6.60
N LYS A 17 8.06 -0.70 -6.13
CA LYS A 17 8.80 -0.62 -4.86
C LYS A 17 7.91 -0.87 -3.65
N CYS A 18 6.71 -0.30 -3.59
CA CYS A 18 5.79 -0.54 -2.46
C CYS A 18 5.35 -2.01 -2.40
N THR A 19 5.05 -2.62 -3.56
CA THR A 19 4.66 -4.03 -3.67
C THR A 19 5.80 -4.93 -3.21
N TYR A 20 7.03 -4.66 -3.65
CA TYR A 20 8.21 -5.41 -3.22
C TYR A 20 8.44 -5.28 -1.70
N GLN A 21 8.34 -4.08 -1.15
CA GLN A 21 8.53 -3.85 0.28
C GLN A 21 7.50 -4.62 1.13
N ILE A 22 6.22 -4.54 0.78
CA ILE A 22 5.15 -5.20 1.52
C ILE A 22 5.28 -6.73 1.43
N TRP A 23 5.42 -7.27 0.21
CA TRP A 23 5.25 -8.71 -0.02
C TRP A 23 6.56 -9.49 -0.02
N GLU A 24 7.58 -9.00 -0.72
CA GLU A 24 8.87 -9.71 -0.86
C GLU A 24 9.75 -9.49 0.37
N SER A 25 9.80 -8.25 0.87
CA SER A 25 10.56 -7.92 2.08
C SER A 25 9.80 -8.22 3.38
N ARG A 26 8.53 -8.64 3.28
CA ARG A 26 7.64 -8.98 4.41
C ARG A 26 7.41 -7.83 5.39
N GLU A 27 7.58 -6.59 4.96
CA GLU A 27 7.28 -5.40 5.77
C GLU A 27 5.78 -5.08 5.74
N ILE A 28 4.97 -5.95 6.34
CA ILE A 28 3.49 -5.83 6.31
C ILE A 28 2.99 -4.52 6.94
N SER A 29 3.69 -3.98 7.93
CA SER A 29 3.37 -2.67 8.52
C SER A 29 3.51 -1.52 7.51
N ALA A 30 4.17 -1.71 6.37
CA ALA A 30 4.28 -0.71 5.33
C ALA A 30 2.92 -0.33 4.71
N ILE A 31 1.94 -1.23 4.82
CA ILE A 31 0.59 -0.99 4.32
C ILE A 31 -0.06 0.21 5.04
N ASP A 32 0.25 0.45 6.32
CA ASP A 32 -0.36 1.52 7.13
C ASP A 32 -0.09 2.94 6.64
N TRP A 33 1.00 3.14 5.90
CA TRP A 33 1.37 4.44 5.33
C TRP A 33 1.33 4.48 3.81
N HIS A 34 1.27 3.32 3.13
CA HIS A 34 1.04 3.25 1.69
C HIS A 34 -0.45 3.35 1.31
N TYR A 35 -1.36 2.85 2.14
CA TYR A 35 -2.79 2.85 1.87
C TYR A 35 -3.55 3.88 2.71
N ALA A 36 -4.61 4.43 2.12
CA ALA A 36 -5.51 5.33 2.82
C ALA A 36 -6.19 4.62 4.00
N LYS A 37 -6.41 5.36 5.09
CA LYS A 37 -7.03 4.82 6.32
C LYS A 37 -8.44 4.28 6.08
N ASP A 38 -9.14 4.85 5.10
CA ASP A 38 -10.50 4.53 4.67
C ASP A 38 -10.52 3.79 3.32
N ILE A 39 -9.44 3.06 2.99
CA ILE A 39 -9.37 2.27 1.76
C ILE A 39 -10.52 1.27 1.70
N LYS A 40 -11.17 1.16 0.54
CA LYS A 40 -12.26 0.21 0.31
C LYS A 40 -11.69 -1.09 -0.25
N ILE A 41 -11.85 -2.18 0.48
CA ILE A 41 -11.32 -3.50 0.12
C ILE A 41 -12.49 -4.40 -0.30
N ARG A 42 -12.36 -5.03 -1.47
CA ARG A 42 -13.32 -6.01 -1.99
C ARG A 42 -12.67 -7.39 -1.98
N THR A 43 -13.30 -8.32 -1.28
CA THR A 43 -12.89 -9.72 -1.20
C THR A 43 -14.05 -10.62 -1.63
N PRO A 44 -13.82 -11.91 -1.92
CA PRO A 44 -14.91 -12.86 -2.15
C PRO A 44 -15.90 -12.97 -0.97
N LEU A 45 -15.46 -12.65 0.24
CA LEU A 45 -16.30 -12.66 1.45
C LEU A 45 -17.13 -11.39 1.64
N GLY A 46 -16.94 -10.39 0.77
CA GLY A 46 -17.67 -9.13 0.82
C GLY A 46 -16.76 -7.91 0.88
N TYR A 47 -17.30 -6.84 1.45
CA TYR A 47 -16.68 -5.51 1.49
C TYR A 47 -16.11 -5.20 2.88
N SER A 48 -14.93 -4.59 2.91
CA SER A 48 -14.30 -4.07 4.13
C SER A 48 -13.78 -2.65 3.90
N GLU A 49 -13.64 -1.90 4.98
CA GLU A 49 -13.08 -0.55 5.00
C GLU A 49 -11.90 -0.46 5.95
N GLY A 50 -10.81 0.14 5.47
CA GLY A 50 -9.56 0.33 6.20
C GLY A 50 -8.63 -0.88 6.15
N ASN A 51 -7.41 -0.66 6.65
CA ASN A 51 -6.32 -1.63 6.63
C ASN A 51 -6.09 -2.33 7.99
N ARG A 52 -6.94 -2.08 8.99
CA ARG A 52 -6.78 -2.73 10.28
C ARG A 52 -7.29 -4.17 10.17
N ALA A 53 -6.46 -5.13 10.58
CA ALA A 53 -6.97 -6.46 10.91
C ALA A 53 -8.06 -6.29 11.98
N GLY A 54 -9.26 -6.80 11.68
CA GLY A 54 -10.33 -6.94 12.68
C GLY A 54 -9.96 -7.94 13.75
#